data_AF-A0A3B9MP93-F1
#
_entry.id   AF-A0A3B9MP93-F1
#
_cell.length_a   1.000
_cell.length_b   1.000
_cell.length_c   1.000
_cell.angle_alpha   90.00
_cell.angle_beta   90.00
_cell.angle_gamma   90.00
#
_symmetry.space_group_name_H-M   'P 1'
#
loop_
_entity.id
_entity.type
_entity.pdbx_description
1 polymer ?
#
loop_
_entity_poly.entity_id
_entity_poly.type
_entity_poly.pdbx_seq_one_letter_code
_entity_poly.pdbx_strand_id
1 'polypeptide(L)' 'MSIVVSGRVRFFVEGTERIASPGDVLHLPPHCWHGATMMDEEQVLMDIFTPVREDFLG' A
#
# COMPACT_ATOMS: atom_id res chain seq x y z
N MET A 1 1.34 -6.94 2.22
CA MET A 1 0.23 -6.23 2.91
C MET A 1 0.66 -4.80 3.13
N SER A 2 -0.24 -3.84 3.04
CA SER A 2 0.03 -2.42 3.30
C SER A 2 -0.92 -1.89 4.36
N ILE A 3 -0.42 -1.08 5.30
CA ILE A 3 -1.22 -0.42 6.34
C ILE A 3 -1.07 1.09 6.19
N VAL A 4 -2.19 1.80 6.16
CA VAL A 4 -2.19 3.26 6.18
C VAL A 4 -2.04 3.72 7.64
N VAL A 5 -0.91 4.34 7.96
CA VAL A 5 -0.62 4.86 9.30
C VAL A 5 -1.12 6.31 9.43
N SER A 6 -0.94 7.12 8.38
CA SER A 6 -1.44 8.50 8.31
C SER A 6 -1.71 8.94 6.86
N GLY A 7 -2.55 9.96 6.70
CA GLY A 7 -2.99 10.48 5.39
C GLY A 7 -3.96 9.54 4.67
N ARG A 8 -4.36 9.93 3.46
CA ARG A 8 -5.23 9.15 2.58
C ARG A 8 -4.51 8.72 1.31
N VAL A 9 -4.76 7.48 0.91
CA VAL A 9 -4.14 6.89 -0.27
C VAL A 9 -5.22 6.24 -1.13
N ARG A 10 -5.21 6.56 -2.42
CA ARG A 10 -6.03 5.85 -3.40
C ARG A 10 -5.24 4.68 -3.97
N PHE A 11 -5.66 3.48 -3.60
CA PHE A 11 -5.10 2.25 -4.14
C PHE A 11 -5.84 1.82 -5.40
N PHE A 12 -5.07 1.36 -6.39
CA PHE A 12 -5.56 0.59 -7.51
C PHE A 12 -5.15 -0.87 -7.28
N VAL A 13 -6.10 -1.81 -7.38
CA VAL A 13 -5.86 -3.25 -7.20
C VAL A 13 -6.75 -4.00 -8.19
N GLU A 14 -6.16 -4.74 -9.14
CA GLU A 14 -6.88 -5.54 -10.14
C GLU A 14 -8.03 -4.80 -10.85
N GLY A 15 -7.77 -3.59 -11.36
CA GLY A 15 -8.80 -2.81 -12.08
C GLY A 15 -9.75 -2.03 -11.18
N THR A 16 -9.66 -2.17 -9.86
CA THR A 16 -10.54 -1.48 -8.90
C THR A 16 -9.77 -0.42 -8.12
N GLU A 17 -10.36 0.77 -8.02
CA GLU A 17 -9.84 1.83 -7.15
C GLU A 17 -10.58 1.88 -5.81
N ARG A 18 -9.82 2.13 -4.72
CA ARG A 18 -10.35 2.33 -3.37
C ARG A 18 -9.53 3.38 -2.63
N ILE A 19 -10.21 4.24 -1.88
CA ILE A 19 -9.54 5.19 -0.98
C ILE A 19 -9.41 4.53 0.39
N ALA A 20 -8.19 4.49 0.92
CA ALA A 20 -7.87 4.01 2.24
C ALA A 20 -7.46 5.18 3.15
N SER A 21 -7.84 5.07 4.42
CA SER A 21 -7.62 6.05 5.49
C SER A 21 -6.80 5.43 6.63
N PRO A 22 -6.32 6.23 7.60
CA PRO A 22 -5.51 5.71 8.71
C PRO A 22 -6.21 4.57 9.45
N GLY A 23 -5.49 3.46 9.64
CA GLY A 23 -6.00 2.23 10.23
C GLY A 23 -6.45 1.18 9.22
N ASP A 24 -6.68 1.55 7.95
CA ASP A 24 -7.05 0.59 6.92
C ASP A 24 -5.87 -0.33 6.55
N VAL A 25 -6.20 -1.58 6.27
CA VAL A 25 -5.26 -2.64 5.90
C VAL A 25 -5.62 -3.20 4.53
N LEU A 26 -4.63 -3.27 3.64
CA LEU A 26 -4.78 -3.84 2.31
C LEU A 26 -3.96 -5.12 2.19
N HIS A 27 -4.66 -6.22 1.90
CA HIS A 27 -4.03 -7.45 1.48
C HIS A 27 -3.77 -7.42 -0.04
N LEU A 28 -2.51 -7.52 -0.41
CA LEU A 28 -2.03 -7.51 -1.81
C LEU A 28 -1.35 -8.87 -2.06
N PRO A 29 -2.05 -9.84 -2.68
CA PRO A 29 -1.49 -11.16 -2.95
C PRO A 29 -0.30 -11.11 -3.93
N PRO A 30 0.56 -12.16 -3.96
CA PRO A 30 1.58 -12.29 -4.98
C PRO A 30 0.99 -12.17 -6.39
N HIS A 31 1.75 -11.52 -7.30
CA HIS A 31 1.36 -11.27 -8.69
C HIS A 31 0.13 -10.37 -8.91
N CYS A 32 -0.48 -9.87 -7.85
CA CYS A 32 -1.58 -8.91 -7.96
C CYS A 32 -1.05 -7.57 -8.47
N TRP A 33 -1.60 -7.04 -9.56
CA TRP A 33 -1.21 -5.74 -10.06
C TRP A 33 -1.85 -4.65 -9.21
N HIS A 34 -1.01 -3.80 -8.62
CA HIS A 34 -1.45 -2.74 -7.73
C HIS A 34 -0.61 -1.48 -7.84
N GLY A 35 -1.20 -0.37 -7.43
CA GLY A 35 -0.55 0.94 -7.33
C GLY A 35 -1.17 1.79 -6.23
N ALA A 36 -0.47 2.83 -5.80
CA ALA A 36 -0.92 3.76 -4.77
C ALA A 36 -0.72 5.20 -5.27
N THR A 37 -1.78 6.01 -5.19
CA THR A 37 -1.72 7.47 -5.41
C THR A 37 -1.92 8.17 -4.08
N MET A 38 -0.91 8.93 -3.67
CA MET A 38 -0.95 9.77 -2.48
C MET A 38 -1.95 10.92 -2.67
N MET A 39 -2.83 11.15 -1.70
CA MET A 39 -3.91 12.15 -1.82
C MET A 39 -3.72 13.38 -0.94
N ASP A 40 -2.93 13.28 0.13
CA ASP A 40 -2.64 14.38 1.03
C ASP A 40 -1.17 14.83 0.88
N GLU A 41 -0.79 15.95 1.51
CA GLU A 41 0.61 16.45 1.45
C GLU A 41 1.58 15.44 2.09
N GLU A 42 1.16 14.78 3.17
CA GLU A 42 1.93 13.78 3.89
C GLU A 42 1.11 12.51 4.15
N GLN A 43 1.76 11.35 4.00
CA GLN A 43 1.21 10.05 4.37
C GLN A 43 2.32 9.09 4.78
N VAL A 44 1.97 8.19 5.68
CA VAL A 44 2.86 7.11 6.14
C VAL A 44 2.20 5.77 5.83
N LEU A 45 2.91 4.93 5.07
CA LEU A 45 2.52 3.56 4.77
C LEU A 45 3.49 2.60 5.47
N MET A 46 2.94 1.54 6.07
CA MET A 46 3.73 0.42 6.57
C MET A 46 3.52 -0.80 5.67
N ASP A 47 4.50 -1.05 4.80
CA ASP A 47 4.48 -2.18 3.87
C ASP A 47 5.20 -3.39 4.48
N ILE A 48 4.51 -4.53 4.46
CA ILE A 48 4.98 -5.79 5.02
C ILE A 48 5.07 -6.81 3.88
N PHE A 49 6.27 -7.33 3.66
CA PHE A 49 6.59 -8.30 2.62
C PHE A 49 6.99 -9.64 3.23
N THR A 50 6.61 -10.72 2.55
CA THR A 50 7.08 -12.07 2.85
C THR A 50 7.28 -12.84 1.53
N PRO A 51 8.49 -13.38 1.25
CA PRO A 51 9.74 -13.21 2.02
C PRO A 51 10.28 -11.76 1.99
N VAL A 52 11.43 -11.53 2.62
CA VAL A 52 12.09 -10.21 2.63
C VAL A 52 12.38 -9.73 1.21
N ARG A 53 12.24 -8.41 0.98
CA ARG A 53 12.67 -7.74 -0.25
C ARG A 53 14.18 -7.55 -0.21
N GLU A 54 14.94 -8.53 -0.69
CA GLU A 54 16.41 -8.48 -0.71
C GLU A 54 16.93 -7.26 -1.49
N ASP A 55 16.20 -6.81 -2.51
CA ASP A 55 16.51 -5.62 -3.29
C ASP A 55 16.42 -4.30 -2.48
N PHE A 56 15.81 -4.31 -1.29
CA PHE A 56 15.78 -3.15 -0.39
C PHE A 56 16.99 -3.11 0.56
N LEU A 57 17.81 -4.17 0.62
CA LEU A 57 18.87 -4.29 1.62
C LEU A 57 20.23 -3.71 1.18
N GLY A 58 20.41 -3.41 -0.11
CA GLY A 58 21.64 -2.84 -0.67
C GLY A 58 22.71 -3.87 -1.01
#